data_AF-A0A4Y2KVJ3-F1
#
_entry.id   AF-A0A4Y2KVJ3-F1
#
_cell.length_a   1.000
_cell.length_b   1.000
_cell.length_c   1.000
_cell.angle_alpha   90.00
_cell.angle_beta   90.00
_cell.angle_gamma   90.00
#
_symmetry.space_group_name_H-M   'P 1'
#
loop_
_entity.id
_entity.type
_entity.pdbx_description
1 polymer ?
#
loop_
_entity_poly.entity_id
_entity_poly.type
_entity_poly.pdbx_seq_one_letter_code
_entity_poly.pdbx_strand_id
1 'polypeptide(L)'
;MFALKKHSVILGLIDTQLAKQLHGQQNYWREVLKRIVATVKLLSSLGIAFRGHRENVDSKRRGNFFSCIQYLSEFDSLLKNHLERYDNAGSGNVSYLSHSVCDEFIALMAN
;
A
#
# COMPACT_ATOMS: atom_id res chain seq x y z
N MET A 1 -40.34 16.19 -21.11
CA MET A 1 -40.08 15.52 -19.80
C MET A 1 -39.10 14.33 -19.88
N PHE A 2 -39.08 13.54 -20.97
CA PHE A 2 -38.18 12.38 -21.11
C PHE A 2 -36.68 12.71 -21.21
N ALA A 3 -36.29 13.82 -21.84
CA ALA A 3 -34.88 14.20 -21.99
C ALA A 3 -34.22 14.60 -20.64
N LEU A 4 -34.94 15.34 -19.80
CA LEU A 4 -34.48 15.73 -18.46
C LEU A 4 -34.30 14.53 -17.53
N LYS A 5 -35.20 13.53 -17.63
CA LYS A 5 -35.09 12.28 -16.86
C LYS A 5 -33.88 11.45 -17.28
N LYS A 6 -33.56 11.39 -18.57
CA LYS A 6 -32.33 10.74 -19.07
C LYS A 6 -31.06 11.41 -18.54
N HIS A 7 -30.99 12.74 -18.56
CA HIS A 7 -29.83 13.47 -18.03
C HIS A 7 -29.63 13.27 -16.53
N SER A 8 -30.71 13.32 -15.73
CA SER A 8 -30.63 13.05 -14.29
C SER A 8 -30.16 11.62 -13.99
N VAL A 9 -30.63 10.63 -14.77
CA VAL A 9 -30.18 9.23 -14.65
C VAL A 9 -28.71 9.07 -15.05
N ILE A 10 -28.26 9.73 -16.11
CA ILE A 10 -26.85 9.68 -16.56
C ILE A 10 -25.92 10.32 -15.52
N LEU A 11 -26.29 11.48 -14.97
CA LEU A 11 -25.50 12.14 -13.92
C LEU A 11 -25.40 11.26 -12.66
N GLY A 12 -26.52 10.70 -12.18
CA GLY A 12 -26.50 9.77 -11.04
C GLY A 12 -25.70 8.48 -11.30
N LEU A 13 -25.67 7.98 -12.53
CA LEU A 13 -24.85 6.83 -12.92
C LEU A 13 -23.34 7.15 -12.88
N ILE A 14 -22.93 8.33 -13.31
CA ILE A 14 -21.52 8.76 -13.23
C ILE A 14 -21.10 8.92 -11.77
N ASP A 15 -21.93 9.53 -10.93
CA ASP A 15 -21.66 9.70 -9.50
C ASP A 15 -21.53 8.35 -8.78
N THR A 16 -22.41 7.40 -9.08
CA THR A 16 -22.33 6.04 -8.50
C THR A 16 -21.10 5.26 -8.97
N GLN A 17 -20.71 5.39 -10.25
CA GLN A 17 -19.50 4.76 -10.77
C GLN A 17 -18.23 5.36 -10.13
N LEU A 18 -18.18 6.67 -9.96
CA LEU A 18 -17.06 7.35 -9.30
C LEU A 18 -16.96 6.94 -7.83
N ALA A 19 -18.09 6.89 -7.11
CA ALA A 19 -18.14 6.42 -5.73
C ALA A 19 -17.64 4.98 -5.60
N LYS A 20 -18.01 4.09 -6.54
CA LYS A 20 -17.55 2.70 -6.58
C LYS A 20 -16.05 2.61 -6.81
N GLN A 21 -15.49 3.43 -7.70
CA GLN A 21 -14.04 3.49 -7.94
C GLN A 21 -13.28 3.97 -6.70
N LEU A 22 -13.75 5.03 -6.05
CA LEU A 22 -13.18 5.55 -4.80
C LEU A 22 -13.19 4.48 -3.71
N HIS A 23 -14.33 3.80 -3.53
CA HIS A 23 -14.43 2.72 -2.55
C HIS A 23 -13.47 1.57 -2.86
N GLY A 24 -13.31 1.22 -4.14
CA GLY A 24 -12.33 0.22 -4.57
C GLY A 24 -10.89 0.61 -4.22
N GLN A 25 -10.50 1.87 -4.45
CA GLN A 25 -9.19 2.39 -4.09
C GLN A 25 -8.97 2.42 -2.57
N GLN A 26 -9.98 2.82 -1.80
CA GLN A 26 -9.93 2.81 -0.34
C GLN A 26 -9.72 1.39 0.20
N ASN A 27 -10.46 0.41 -0.33
CA ASN A 27 -10.28 -0.98 0.07
C ASN A 27 -8.90 -1.51 -0.33
N TYR A 28 -8.43 -1.20 -1.53
CA TYR A 28 -7.07 -1.57 -1.96
C TYR A 28 -6.02 -1.08 -0.97
N TRP A 29 -6.03 0.23 -0.66
CA TRP A 29 -5.05 0.81 0.26
C TRP A 29 -5.20 0.27 1.69
N ARG A 30 -6.43 0.09 2.18
CA ARG A 30 -6.67 -0.53 3.50
C ARG A 30 -6.07 -1.93 3.56
N GLU A 31 -6.22 -2.72 2.51
CA GLU A 31 -5.67 -4.06 2.45
C GLU A 31 -4.14 -4.07 2.37
N VAL A 32 -3.52 -3.17 1.60
CA VAL A 32 -2.05 -2.96 1.60
C VAL A 32 -1.57 -2.61 3.01
N LEU A 33 -2.18 -1.62 3.64
CA LEU A 33 -1.80 -1.10 4.96
C LEU A 33 -1.90 -2.17 6.06
N LYS A 34 -2.92 -3.04 6.02
CA LYS A 34 -3.05 -4.16 6.96
C LYS A 34 -1.81 -5.05 6.97
N ARG A 35 -1.25 -5.36 5.79
CA ARG A 35 -0.07 -6.24 5.66
C ARG A 35 1.21 -5.54 6.10
N ILE A 36 1.33 -4.25 5.81
CA ILE A 36 2.44 -3.41 6.28
C ILE A 36 2.45 -3.37 7.81
N VAL A 37 1.32 -3.03 8.43
CA VAL A 37 1.18 -2.98 9.90
C VAL A 37 1.45 -4.36 10.53
N ALA A 38 0.94 -5.44 9.93
CA ALA A 38 1.22 -6.79 10.42
C ALA A 38 2.73 -7.12 10.38
N THR A 39 3.43 -6.71 9.32
CA THR A 39 4.88 -6.89 9.19
C THR A 39 5.63 -6.06 10.22
N VAL A 40 5.21 -4.81 10.45
CA VAL A 40 5.81 -3.95 11.48
C VAL A 40 5.65 -4.58 12.87
N LYS A 41 4.45 -5.07 13.17
CA LYS A 41 4.15 -5.76 14.43
C LYS A 41 4.97 -7.05 14.62
N LEU A 42 5.18 -7.82 13.56
CA LEU A 42 5.98 -9.03 13.60
C LEU A 42 7.43 -8.70 13.98
N LEU A 43 8.05 -7.76 13.27
CA LEU A 43 9.45 -7.40 13.49
C LEU A 43 9.67 -6.75 14.85
N SER A 44 8.76 -5.88 15.29
CA SER A 44 8.83 -5.29 16.64
C SER A 44 8.71 -6.35 17.73
N SER A 45 7.75 -7.27 17.62
CA SER A 45 7.52 -8.30 18.65
C SER A 45 8.68 -9.28 18.79
N LEU A 46 9.45 -9.49 17.71
CA LEU A 46 10.65 -10.34 17.72
C LEU A 46 11.94 -9.56 18.06
N GLY A 47 11.89 -8.23 18.20
CA GLY A 47 13.08 -7.40 18.41
C GLY A 47 14.04 -7.41 17.21
N ILE A 48 13.54 -7.69 16.00
CA ILE A 48 14.34 -7.76 14.78
C ILE A 48 14.42 -6.37 14.16
N ALA A 49 15.63 -5.96 13.78
CA ALA A 49 15.83 -4.69 13.09
C ALA A 49 15.05 -4.64 11.78
N PHE A 50 14.28 -3.57 11.56
CA PHE A 50 13.51 -3.36 10.33
C PHE A 50 14.40 -3.10 9.11
N ARG A 51 15.56 -2.48 9.35
CA ARG A 51 16.45 -1.87 8.37
C ARG A 51 17.72 -2.69 8.15
N GLY A 52 18.28 -2.56 6.95
CA GLY A 52 19.56 -3.15 6.58
C GLY A 52 20.72 -2.16 6.74
N HIS A 53 21.94 -2.62 6.54
CA HIS A 53 23.14 -1.76 6.63
C HIS A 53 23.26 -0.76 5.46
N ARG A 54 22.67 -1.09 4.29
CA ARG A 54 22.65 -0.24 3.08
C ARG A 54 21.28 -0.31 2.41
N GLU A 55 20.68 0.84 2.18
CA GLU A 55 19.26 0.99 1.79
C GLU A 55 19.06 1.57 0.38
N ASN A 56 20.15 1.75 -0.38
CA ASN A 56 20.07 2.17 -1.78
C ASN A 56 19.31 1.14 -2.62
N VAL A 57 18.66 1.62 -3.69
CA VAL A 57 17.87 0.80 -4.63
C VAL A 57 18.68 -0.40 -5.17
N ASP A 58 19.98 -0.23 -5.36
CA ASP A 58 20.92 -1.26 -5.83
C ASP A 58 21.36 -2.27 -4.74
N SER A 59 20.99 -2.02 -3.48
CA SER A 59 21.30 -2.90 -2.37
C SER A 59 20.43 -4.15 -2.43
N LYS A 60 21.07 -5.32 -2.56
CA LYS A 60 20.43 -6.63 -2.39
C LYS A 60 19.80 -6.83 -1.00
N ARG A 61 20.07 -5.93 -0.04
CA ARG A 61 19.64 -6.05 1.36
C ARG A 61 18.93 -4.77 1.83
N ARG A 62 17.73 -4.51 1.30
CA ARG A 62 16.85 -3.37 1.68
C ARG A 62 16.20 -3.47 3.07
N GLY A 63 16.75 -4.32 3.96
CA GLY A 63 16.27 -4.53 5.32
C GLY A 63 15.17 -5.59 5.46
N ASN A 64 15.00 -6.08 6.69
CA ASN A 64 14.09 -7.17 7.00
C ASN A 64 12.62 -6.82 6.74
N PHE A 65 12.22 -5.56 6.90
CA PHE A 65 10.87 -5.10 6.57
C PHE A 65 10.53 -5.37 5.10
N PHE A 66 11.36 -4.87 4.19
CA PHE A 66 11.12 -5.04 2.76
C PHE A 66 11.23 -6.50 2.34
N SER A 67 12.21 -7.24 2.88
CA SER A 67 12.35 -8.69 2.64
C SER A 67 11.11 -9.47 3.08
N CYS A 68 10.53 -9.17 4.25
CA CYS A 68 9.27 -9.80 4.68
C CYS A 68 8.13 -9.52 3.70
N ILE A 69 7.98 -8.28 3.24
CA ILE A 69 6.95 -7.93 2.24
C ILE A 69 7.17 -8.68 0.92
N GLN A 70 8.42 -8.80 0.45
CA GLN A 70 8.76 -9.58 -0.73
C GLN A 70 8.37 -11.06 -0.57
N TYR A 71 8.73 -11.70 0.55
CA TYR A 71 8.34 -13.09 0.79
C TYR A 71 6.82 -13.27 0.92
N LEU A 72 6.12 -12.34 1.58
CA LEU A 72 4.65 -12.38 1.65
C LEU A 72 4.01 -12.28 0.26
N SER A 73 4.62 -11.51 -0.65
CA SER A 73 4.10 -11.34 -2.02
C SER A 73 4.14 -12.61 -2.86
N GLU A 74 4.93 -13.63 -2.48
CA GLU A 74 4.91 -14.93 -3.14
C GLU A 74 3.55 -15.63 -2.97
N PHE A 75 2.86 -15.35 -1.88
CA PHE A 75 1.57 -15.97 -1.51
C PHE A 75 0.39 -14.99 -1.57
N ASP A 76 0.67 -13.69 -1.63
CA ASP A 76 -0.31 -12.62 -1.64
C ASP A 76 -0.29 -11.85 -2.96
N SER A 77 -1.27 -12.13 -3.82
CA SER A 77 -1.38 -11.50 -5.14
C SER A 77 -1.58 -9.99 -5.09
N LEU A 78 -2.16 -9.45 -4.02
CA LEU A 78 -2.31 -8.01 -3.84
C LEU A 78 -0.95 -7.38 -3.57
N LEU A 79 -0.13 -7.96 -2.69
CA LEU A 79 1.24 -7.48 -2.46
C LEU A 79 2.11 -7.63 -3.70
N LYS A 80 1.98 -8.75 -4.43
CA LYS A 80 2.71 -8.95 -5.68
C LYS A 80 2.43 -7.84 -6.68
N ASN A 81 1.16 -7.59 -6.97
CA ASN A 81 0.74 -6.52 -7.89
C ASN A 81 1.15 -5.13 -7.36
N HIS A 82 1.13 -4.93 -6.04
CA HIS A 82 1.55 -3.69 -5.41
C HIS A 82 3.06 -3.46 -5.59
N LEU A 83 3.90 -4.47 -5.37
CA LEU A 83 5.34 -4.40 -5.61
C LEU A 83 5.65 -4.18 -7.09
N GLU A 84 5.03 -4.93 -8.00
CA GLU A 84 5.24 -4.73 -9.44
C GLU A 84 4.91 -3.31 -9.91
N ARG A 85 3.93 -2.67 -9.27
CA ARG A 85 3.49 -1.32 -9.62
C ARG A 85 4.32 -0.21 -8.99
N TYR A 86 4.79 -0.40 -7.76
CA TYR A 86 5.35 0.67 -6.94
C TYR A 86 6.80 0.45 -6.51
N ASP A 87 7.32 -0.78 -6.59
CA ASP A 87 8.74 -1.03 -6.37
C ASP A 87 9.54 -0.38 -7.50
N ASN A 88 10.51 0.45 -7.13
CA ASN A 88 11.37 1.19 -8.08
C ASN A 88 10.61 2.12 -9.05
N ALA A 89 9.38 2.52 -8.75
CA ALA A 89 8.58 3.44 -9.58
C ALA A 89 9.11 4.90 -9.58
N GLY A 90 10.30 5.15 -9.02
CA GLY A 90 10.87 6.48 -8.86
C GLY A 90 10.19 7.32 -7.77
N SER A 91 10.64 8.57 -7.63
CA SER A 91 10.09 9.53 -6.66
C SER A 91 8.70 10.02 -7.05
N GLY A 92 7.87 10.37 -6.06
CA GLY A 92 6.53 10.95 -6.27
C GLY A 92 5.38 9.94 -6.23
N ASN A 93 5.67 8.66 -6.04
CA ASN A 93 4.67 7.60 -5.85
C ASN A 93 4.55 7.23 -4.37
N VAL A 94 3.32 7.11 -3.89
CA VAL A 94 3.04 6.68 -2.51
C VAL A 94 2.95 5.15 -2.48
N SER A 95 4.07 4.48 -2.18
CA SER A 95 4.12 3.01 -2.07
C SER A 95 3.84 2.52 -0.65
N TYR A 96 4.04 3.34 0.38
CA TYR A 96 4.10 2.92 1.79
C TYR A 96 5.16 1.84 2.11
N LEU A 97 6.05 1.54 1.18
CA LEU A 97 7.13 0.57 1.36
C LEU A 97 8.46 1.25 1.67
N SER A 98 8.51 2.58 1.64
CA SER A 98 9.72 3.32 1.96
C SER A 98 10.03 3.22 3.45
N HIS A 99 11.31 3.33 3.73
CA HIS A 99 11.86 3.42 5.06
C HIS A 99 11.27 4.56 5.90
N SER A 100 11.11 5.75 5.32
CA SER A 100 10.50 6.90 6.00
C SER A 100 9.08 6.58 6.48
N VAL A 101 8.30 5.92 5.62
CA VAL A 101 6.93 5.52 5.97
C VAL A 101 6.92 4.41 7.02
N CYS A 102 7.86 3.46 6.95
CA CYS A 102 8.02 2.46 8.00
C CYS A 102 8.30 3.10 9.38
N ASP A 103 9.14 4.14 9.44
CA ASP A 103 9.40 4.87 10.69
C ASP A 103 8.15 5.59 11.20
N GLU A 104 7.34 6.17 10.31
CA GLU A 104 6.06 6.77 10.67
C GLU A 104 5.12 5.73 11.30
N PHE A 105 5.02 4.53 10.72
CA PHE A 105 4.23 3.44 11.31
C PHE A 105 4.76 3.03 12.68
N ILE A 106 6.07 2.92 12.85
CA ILE A 106 6.68 2.59 14.14
C ILE A 106 6.35 3.66 15.18
N ALA A 107 6.48 4.95 14.82
CA ALA A 107 6.15 6.06 15.70
C ALA A 107 4.66 6.08 16.09
N LEU A 108 3.77 5.86 15.12
CA LEU A 108 2.32 5.81 15.36
C LEU A 108 1.91 4.62 16.23
N MET A 109 2.60 3.48 16.12
CA MET A 109 2.30 2.27 16.88
C MET A 109 2.96 2.22 18.27
N ALA A 110 3.94 3.08 18.52
CA ALA A 110 4.62 3.18 19.81
C ALA A 110 3.87 4.07 20.83
N ASN A 111 2.93 4.89 20.35
CA ASN A 111 1.99 5.66 21.16
C ASN A 111 0.79 4.82 21.59
#